data_AF-A0A8J2NLY8-F1
#
_entry.id   AF-A0A8J2NLY8-F1
#
_cell.length_a   1.000
_cell.length_b   1.000
_cell.length_c   1.000
_cell.angle_alpha   90.00
_cell.angle_beta   90.00
_cell.angle_gamma   90.00
#
_symmetry.space_group_name_H-M   'P 1'
#
loop_
_entity.id
_entity.type
_entity.pdbx_description
1 polymer ?
#
loop_
_entity_poly.entity_id
_entity_poly.type
_entity_poly.pdbx_seq_one_letter_code
_entity_poly.pdbx_strand_id
1 'polypeptide(L)'
;DNLELKEQNHTWAKTHTLIYIDTPVGAGFSFTDKEDGLASSSQDEDEEIYEAMKQIYTLFPEYQTRDLYFAGASYAGRVIPKMMETFEEKGKIDGFQFNVKGVIIGSPWIAPKLQVKFSDVLLHMGLIDENQSEMFSLEEQNKW
;
A
#
# COMPACT_ATOMS: atom_id res chain seq x y z
N ASP A 1 3.71 24.85 -18.82
CA ASP A 1 2.55 24.25 -18.16
C ASP A 1 2.10 25.11 -17.00
N ASN A 2 0.79 25.39 -16.89
CA ASN A 2 0.24 26.22 -15.83
C ASN A 2 -0.07 25.31 -14.61
N LEU A 3 0.79 25.34 -13.59
CA LEU A 3 0.72 24.49 -12.38
C LEU A 3 -0.33 24.98 -11.38
N GLU A 4 -1.54 25.25 -11.85
CA GLU A 4 -2.63 25.77 -11.02
C GLU A 4 -3.44 24.61 -10.41
N LEU A 5 -3.49 24.57 -9.07
CA LEU A 5 -4.25 23.57 -8.32
C LEU A 5 -5.74 23.95 -8.28
N LYS A 6 -6.62 22.95 -8.38
CA LYS A 6 -8.07 23.11 -8.26
C LYS A 6 -8.60 22.27 -7.10
N GLU A 7 -9.61 22.80 -6.42
CA GLU A 7 -10.27 22.09 -5.33
C GLU A 7 -11.00 20.84 -5.85
N GLN A 8 -10.85 19.71 -5.14
CA GLN A 8 -11.56 18.48 -5.40
C GLN A 8 -12.79 18.36 -4.50
N ASN A 9 -13.97 18.37 -5.11
CA ASN A 9 -15.25 18.28 -4.39
C ASN A 9 -15.51 16.89 -3.78
N HIS A 10 -14.84 15.85 -4.26
CA HIS A 10 -14.95 14.49 -3.74
C HIS A 10 -13.64 14.05 -3.10
N THR A 11 -13.46 14.38 -1.81
CA THR A 11 -12.24 14.03 -1.05
C THR A 11 -12.59 13.54 0.35
N TRP A 12 -11.83 12.57 0.84
CA TRP A 12 -11.94 12.07 2.22
C TRP A 12 -11.52 13.12 3.25
N ALA A 13 -10.74 14.13 2.84
CA ALA A 13 -10.29 15.23 3.71
C ALA A 13 -11.45 16.05 4.29
N LYS A 14 -12.66 15.95 3.71
CA LYS A 14 -13.88 16.59 4.24
C LYS A 14 -14.31 16.04 5.60
N THR A 15 -13.94 14.80 5.93
CA THR A 15 -14.39 14.11 7.15
C THR A 15 -13.27 13.43 7.92
N HIS A 16 -12.09 13.26 7.31
CA HIS A 16 -10.95 12.57 7.90
C HIS A 16 -9.70 13.44 7.81
N THR A 17 -8.80 13.28 8.78
CA THR A 17 -7.41 13.72 8.62
C THR A 17 -6.69 12.70 7.75
N LEU A 18 -6.08 13.16 6.66
CA LEU A 18 -5.34 12.30 5.73
C LEU A 18 -3.85 12.52 5.91
N ILE A 19 -3.11 11.43 6.04
CA ILE A 19 -1.64 11.40 6.04
C ILE A 19 -1.24 10.63 4.80
N TYR A 20 -0.49 11.28 3.90
CA TYR A 20 0.11 10.65 2.73
C TYR A 20 1.60 10.49 2.99
N ILE A 21 2.10 9.26 2.82
CA ILE A 21 3.50 8.92 3.03
C ILE A 21 4.03 8.36 1.73
N ASP A 22 5.05 9.00 1.17
CA ASP A 22 5.83 8.42 0.09
C ASP A 22 6.70 7.31 0.69
N THR A 23 6.52 6.08 0.22
CA THR A 23 7.18 4.90 0.80
C THR A 23 7.41 3.85 -0.29
N PRO A 24 8.50 3.06 -0.19
CA PRO A 24 9.59 3.16 0.80
C PRO A 24 10.56 4.32 0.52
N VAL A 25 11.65 4.44 1.29
CA VAL A 25 12.78 5.32 0.95
C VAL A 25 13.24 5.05 -0.49
N GLY A 26 13.26 6.11 -1.30
CA GLY A 26 13.46 6.08 -2.75
C GLY A 26 12.19 6.39 -3.56
N ALA A 27 11.01 6.33 -2.95
CA ALA A 27 9.75 6.73 -3.58
C ALA A 27 9.49 8.23 -3.41
N GLY A 28 9.12 8.91 -4.49
CA GLY A 28 8.67 10.31 -4.46
C GLY A 28 9.67 11.26 -3.79
N PHE A 29 9.26 11.86 -2.67
CA PHE A 29 10.10 12.75 -1.87
C PHE A 29 10.77 12.07 -0.66
N SER A 30 10.64 10.76 -0.49
CA SER A 30 11.38 10.00 0.53
C SER A 30 12.75 9.62 -0.01
N PHE A 31 13.83 10.13 0.61
CA PHE A 31 15.21 9.97 0.14
C PHE A 31 16.19 9.66 1.28
N THR A 32 17.42 9.30 0.91
CA THR A 32 18.52 8.99 1.82
C THR A 32 19.85 9.42 1.22
N ASP A 33 20.78 9.86 2.07
CA ASP A 33 22.16 10.19 1.68
C ASP A 33 23.12 9.00 1.86
N LYS A 34 22.62 7.86 2.37
CA LYS A 34 23.41 6.65 2.57
C LYS A 34 23.44 5.80 1.31
N GLU A 35 24.61 5.24 0.97
CA GLU A 35 24.77 4.35 -0.20
C GLU A 35 23.91 3.08 -0.11
N ASP A 36 23.63 2.60 1.11
CA ASP A 36 22.82 1.42 1.41
C ASP A 36 21.46 1.77 2.04
N GLY A 37 21.00 3.01 1.88
CA GLY A 37 19.79 3.50 2.55
C GLY A 37 18.47 3.24 1.83
N LEU A 38 18.50 2.68 0.62
CA LEU A 38 17.27 2.35 -0.12
C LEU A 38 16.66 1.07 0.46
N ALA A 39 15.34 1.04 0.58
CA ALA A 39 14.65 -0.17 0.97
C ALA A 39 14.90 -1.28 -0.05
N SER A 40 15.30 -2.44 0.46
CA SER A 40 15.66 -3.62 -0.32
C SER A 40 14.65 -4.76 -0.16
N SER A 41 13.76 -4.64 0.83
CA SER A 41 12.75 -5.62 1.18
C SER A 41 11.43 -4.95 1.58
N SER A 42 10.33 -5.70 1.55
CA SER A 42 9.06 -5.22 2.10
C SER A 42 9.11 -5.03 3.61
N GLN A 43 10.01 -5.74 4.31
CA GLN A 43 10.20 -5.55 5.73
C GLN A 43 10.80 -4.16 6.02
N ASP A 44 11.74 -3.69 5.20
CA ASP A 44 12.32 -2.34 5.34
C ASP A 44 11.20 -1.28 5.22
N GLU A 45 10.31 -1.43 4.24
CA GLU A 45 9.14 -0.56 4.04
C GLU A 45 8.21 -0.53 5.27
N ASP A 46 7.87 -1.70 5.81
CA ASP A 46 6.99 -1.80 6.99
C ASP A 46 7.60 -1.12 8.23
N GLU A 47 8.90 -1.28 8.42
CA GLU A 47 9.64 -0.69 9.54
C GLU A 47 9.76 0.84 9.40
N GLU A 48 10.02 1.33 8.19
CA GLU A 48 10.06 2.76 7.87
C GLU A 48 8.70 3.43 8.16
N ILE A 49 7.59 2.82 7.74
CA ILE A 49 6.25 3.36 7.98
C ILE A 49 5.93 3.38 9.48
N TYR A 50 6.29 2.34 10.23
CA TYR A 50 6.08 2.29 11.68
C TYR A 50 6.80 3.43 12.40
N GLU A 51 8.08 3.65 12.09
CA GLU A 51 8.85 4.72 12.70
C GLU A 51 8.40 6.12 12.23
N ALA A 52 7.98 6.27 10.97
CA ALA A 52 7.37 7.51 10.49
C ALA A 52 6.09 7.86 11.26
N MET A 53 5.20 6.88 11.46
CA MET A 53 3.96 7.08 12.22
C MET A 53 4.21 7.41 13.69
N LYS A 54 5.21 6.78 14.33
CA LYS A 54 5.64 7.13 15.69
C LYS A 54 6.10 8.58 15.79
N GLN A 55 6.89 9.03 14.82
CA GLN A 55 7.36 10.43 14.76
C GLN A 55 6.19 11.39 14.56
N ILE A 56 5.24 11.07 13.67
CA ILE A 56 4.03 11.87 13.48
C ILE A 56 3.25 11.99 14.79
N TYR A 57 3.04 10.90 15.53
CA TYR A 57 2.28 10.92 16.80
C TYR A 57 3.07 11.54 17.96
N THR A 58 4.40 11.66 17.82
CA THR A 58 5.24 12.41 18.75
C THR A 58 5.11 13.92 18.49
N LEU A 59 5.06 14.32 17.22
CA LEU A 59 4.87 15.72 16.82
C LEU A 59 3.42 16.21 17.03
N PHE A 60 2.45 15.31 16.88
CA PHE A 60 1.01 15.58 17.00
C PHE A 60 0.36 14.61 18.01
N PRO A 61 0.65 14.78 19.31
CA PRO A 61 0.19 13.87 20.36
C PRO A 61 -1.34 13.77 20.46
N GLU A 62 -2.08 14.77 19.97
CA GLU A 62 -3.54 14.75 19.88
C GLU A 62 -4.10 13.63 18.98
N TYR A 63 -3.27 13.03 18.11
CA TYR A 63 -3.67 11.91 17.25
C TYR A 63 -3.59 10.55 17.92
N GLN A 64 -2.90 10.42 19.07
CA GLN A 64 -2.73 9.12 19.74
C GLN A 64 -4.05 8.45 20.15
N THR A 65 -5.08 9.26 20.43
CA THR A 65 -6.41 8.75 20.82
C THR A 65 -7.36 8.56 19.64
N ARG A 66 -6.98 9.01 18.43
CA ARG A 66 -7.84 8.92 17.25
C ARG A 66 -7.84 7.52 16.67
N ASP A 67 -8.95 7.16 16.04
CA ASP A 67 -9.04 5.94 15.26
C ASP A 67 -8.13 6.04 14.03
N LEU A 68 -7.25 5.05 13.87
CA LEU A 68 -6.33 4.95 12.75
C LEU A 68 -6.83 3.91 11.75
N TYR A 69 -6.86 4.29 10.47
CA TYR A 69 -7.15 3.40 9.35
C TYR A 69 -6.03 3.47 8.33
N PHE A 70 -5.61 2.33 7.81
CA PHE A 70 -4.65 2.28 6.71
C PHE A 70 -5.39 2.12 5.39
N ALA A 71 -5.09 2.99 4.44
CA ALA A 71 -5.71 2.95 3.13
C ALA A 71 -4.64 2.90 2.03
N GLY A 72 -4.87 2.11 0.99
CA GLY A 72 -3.96 2.00 -0.14
C GLY A 72 -4.62 1.34 -1.35
N ALA A 73 -3.85 1.18 -2.42
CA ALA A 73 -4.32 0.51 -3.63
C ALA A 73 -3.21 -0.33 -4.28
N SER A 74 -3.59 -1.22 -5.19
CA SER A 74 -2.64 -2.02 -5.97
C SER A 74 -1.69 -2.83 -5.06
N TYR A 75 -0.37 -2.58 -5.14
CA TYR A 75 0.65 -3.28 -4.37
C TYR A 75 0.53 -3.09 -2.85
N ALA A 76 -0.21 -2.06 -2.39
CA ALA A 76 -0.57 -1.91 -0.98
C ALA A 76 -1.35 -3.11 -0.42
N GLY A 77 -1.95 -3.94 -1.29
CA GLY A 77 -2.52 -5.23 -0.91
C GLY A 77 -1.52 -6.23 -0.31
N ARG A 78 -0.23 -6.09 -0.60
CA ARG A 78 0.84 -6.85 0.07
C ARG A 78 1.35 -6.15 1.32
N VAL A 79 1.59 -4.84 1.20
CA VAL A 79 2.24 -4.03 2.24
C VAL A 79 1.34 -3.87 3.45
N ILE A 80 0.08 -3.42 3.27
CA ILE A 80 -0.80 -3.09 4.40
C ILE A 80 -1.04 -4.27 5.34
N PRO A 81 -1.34 -5.51 4.88
CA PRO A 81 -1.49 -6.64 5.79
C PRO A 81 -0.22 -6.97 6.57
N LYS A 82 0.96 -6.86 5.95
CA LYS A 82 2.24 -7.15 6.61
C LYS A 82 2.59 -6.06 7.63
N MET A 83 2.40 -4.81 7.26
CA MET A 83 2.53 -3.66 8.15
C MET A 83 1.63 -3.78 9.40
N MET A 84 0.42 -4.32 9.28
CA MET A 84 -0.44 -4.57 10.45
C MET A 84 0.20 -5.52 11.47
N GLU A 85 0.88 -6.58 11.00
CA GLU A 85 1.64 -7.48 11.88
C GLU A 85 2.80 -6.72 12.54
N THR A 86 3.56 -5.95 11.77
CA THR A 86 4.68 -5.14 12.28
C THR A 86 4.25 -4.15 13.35
N PHE A 87 3.12 -3.45 13.16
CA PHE A 87 2.59 -2.50 14.14
C PHE A 87 2.18 -3.18 15.45
N GLU A 88 1.57 -4.36 15.37
CA GLU A 88 1.19 -5.13 16.55
C GLU A 88 2.42 -5.67 17.31
N GLU A 89 3.38 -6.24 16.58
CA GLU A 89 4.60 -6.82 17.15
C GLU A 89 5.50 -5.76 17.76
N LYS A 90 5.82 -4.68 17.03
CA LYS A 90 6.67 -3.61 17.54
C LYS A 90 6.01 -2.85 18.68
N GLY A 91 4.70 -2.60 18.62
CA GLY A 91 3.98 -1.94 19.71
C GLY A 91 4.00 -2.73 21.03
N LYS A 92 4.06 -4.08 20.97
CA LYS A 92 4.25 -4.93 22.17
C LYS A 92 5.66 -4.82 22.74
N ILE A 93 6.66 -4.52 21.90
CA ILE A 93 8.07 -4.44 22.29
C ILE A 93 8.41 -3.07 22.88
N ASP A 94 8.04 -1.99 22.20
CA ASP A 94 8.41 -0.63 22.60
C ASP A 94 7.32 0.08 23.44
N GLY A 95 6.12 -0.50 23.54
CA GLY A 95 4.98 0.04 24.28
C GLY A 95 4.20 1.12 23.54
N PHE A 96 4.55 1.45 22.30
CA PHE A 96 3.85 2.44 21.50
C PHE A 96 2.67 1.81 20.76
N GLN A 97 1.46 2.07 21.24
CA GLN A 97 0.24 1.46 20.71
C GLN A 97 -0.53 2.45 19.82
N PHE A 98 -0.79 2.02 18.59
CA PHE A 98 -1.68 2.74 17.68
C PHE A 98 -3.11 2.21 17.80
N ASN A 99 -4.10 3.10 17.84
CA ASN A 99 -5.52 2.72 17.88
C ASN A 99 -6.03 2.33 16.47
N VAL A 100 -5.47 1.26 15.90
CA VAL A 100 -5.83 0.81 14.55
C VAL A 100 -7.21 0.16 14.55
N LYS A 101 -8.10 0.62 13.67
CA LYS A 101 -9.48 0.14 13.55
C LYS A 101 -9.76 -0.67 12.30
N GLY A 102 -8.96 -0.52 11.26
CA GLY A 102 -9.13 -1.31 10.04
C GLY A 102 -8.30 -0.83 8.87
N VAL A 103 -8.53 -1.49 7.74
CA VAL A 103 -7.81 -1.25 6.48
C VAL A 103 -8.77 -1.12 5.32
N ILE A 104 -8.41 -0.31 4.33
CA ILE A 104 -9.16 -0.09 3.09
C ILE A 104 -8.19 -0.28 1.91
N ILE A 105 -8.41 -1.29 1.08
CA ILE A 105 -7.49 -1.57 -0.03
C ILE A 105 -8.24 -1.63 -1.36
N GLY A 106 -7.97 -0.67 -2.24
CA GLY A 106 -8.57 -0.59 -3.57
C GLY A 106 -7.80 -1.42 -4.60
N SER A 107 -8.48 -2.29 -5.34
CA SER A 107 -7.87 -3.15 -6.37
C SER A 107 -6.57 -3.84 -5.91
N PRO A 108 -6.61 -4.58 -4.78
CA PRO A 108 -5.40 -5.06 -4.12
C PRO A 108 -4.69 -6.15 -4.92
N TRP A 109 -3.35 -6.19 -4.88
CA TRP A 109 -2.55 -7.34 -5.28
C TRP A 109 -2.24 -8.22 -4.08
N ILE A 110 -3.08 -9.24 -3.83
CA ILE A 110 -3.03 -10.08 -2.61
C ILE A 110 -2.71 -11.55 -2.91
N ALA A 111 -3.12 -12.05 -4.07
CA ALA A 111 -3.01 -13.46 -4.42
C ALA A 111 -2.61 -13.61 -5.90
N PRO A 112 -1.33 -13.43 -6.25
CA PRO A 112 -0.87 -13.43 -7.64
C PRO A 112 -1.36 -14.65 -8.43
N LYS A 113 -1.27 -15.85 -7.85
CA LYS A 113 -1.70 -17.10 -8.51
C LYS A 113 -3.17 -17.11 -8.90
N LEU A 114 -4.02 -16.42 -8.15
CA LEU A 114 -5.45 -16.29 -8.44
C LEU A 114 -5.72 -15.10 -9.36
N GLN A 115 -4.95 -14.03 -9.21
CA GLN A 115 -5.18 -12.77 -9.92
C GLN A 115 -4.52 -12.69 -11.30
N VAL A 116 -3.52 -13.54 -11.61
CA VAL A 116 -2.89 -13.62 -12.93
C VAL A 116 -3.64 -14.49 -13.95
N LYS A 117 -4.79 -15.07 -13.58
CA LYS A 117 -5.63 -15.87 -14.49
C LYS A 117 -6.53 -14.94 -15.31
N PHE A 118 -5.95 -14.28 -16.30
CA PHE A 118 -6.59 -13.25 -17.10
C PHE A 118 -7.14 -13.77 -18.43
N SER A 119 -6.68 -14.91 -18.93
CA SER A 119 -7.16 -15.55 -20.16
C SER A 119 -8.69 -15.49 -20.31
N ASP A 120 -9.42 -16.06 -19.34
CA ASP A 120 -10.89 -16.04 -19.33
C ASP A 120 -11.48 -14.62 -19.29
N VAL A 121 -10.89 -13.73 -18.47
CA VAL A 121 -11.39 -12.36 -18.32
C VAL A 121 -11.23 -11.58 -19.63
N LEU A 122 -10.05 -11.68 -20.25
CA LEU A 122 -9.74 -11.01 -21.50
C LEU A 122 -10.62 -11.51 -22.63
N LEU A 123 -10.87 -12.82 -22.70
CA LEU A 123 -11.75 -13.43 -23.70
C LEU A 123 -13.19 -12.94 -23.56
N HIS A 124 -13.76 -12.99 -22.36
CA HIS A 124 -15.14 -12.55 -22.12
C HIS A 124 -15.33 -11.03 -22.27
N MET A 125 -14.26 -10.25 -22.12
CA MET A 125 -14.27 -8.81 -22.42
C MET A 125 -14.09 -8.50 -23.92
N GLY A 126 -13.86 -9.52 -24.77
CA GLY A 126 -13.61 -9.34 -26.19
C GLY A 126 -12.26 -8.68 -26.50
N LEU A 127 -11.32 -8.72 -25.56
CA LEU A 127 -9.98 -8.15 -25.72
C LEU A 127 -9.03 -9.12 -26.45
N ILE A 128 -9.34 -10.40 -26.43
CA ILE A 128 -8.62 -11.46 -27.13
C ILE A 128 -9.59 -12.47 -27.76
N ASP A 129 -9.11 -13.22 -28.75
CA ASP A 129 -9.85 -14.35 -29.33
C ASP A 129 -9.58 -15.68 -28.61
N GLU A 130 -10.27 -16.74 -29.02
CA GLU A 130 -10.16 -18.08 -28.42
C GLU A 130 -8.73 -18.63 -28.51
N ASN A 131 -8.03 -18.40 -29.63
CA ASN A 131 -6.66 -18.88 -29.84
C ASN A 131 -5.70 -18.17 -28.86
N GLN A 132 -5.85 -16.86 -28.70
CA GLN A 132 -5.10 -16.07 -27.74
C GLN A 132 -5.41 -16.52 -26.30
N SER A 133 -6.68 -16.77 -25.98
CA SER A 133 -7.08 -17.24 -24.65
C SER A 133 -6.42 -18.57 -24.28
N GLU A 134 -6.31 -19.51 -25.22
CA GLU A 134 -5.61 -20.77 -25.02
C GLU A 134 -4.10 -20.56 -24.76
N MET A 135 -3.45 -19.69 -25.55
CA MET A 135 -2.04 -19.34 -25.32
C MET A 135 -1.80 -18.70 -23.94
N PHE A 136 -2.62 -17.72 -23.55
CA PHE A 136 -2.52 -17.09 -22.23
C PHE A 136 -2.73 -18.11 -21.10
N SER A 137 -3.72 -19.01 -21.24
CA SER A 137 -4.00 -20.05 -20.25
C SER A 137 -2.81 -20.98 -20.02
N LEU A 138 -2.07 -21.33 -21.09
CA LEU A 138 -0.85 -22.15 -20.99
C LEU A 138 0.28 -21.40 -20.29
N GLU A 139 0.50 -20.13 -20.59
CA GLU A 139 1.49 -19.32 -19.89
C GLU A 139 1.18 -19.16 -18.40
N GLU A 140 -0.09 -18.95 -18.06
CA GLU A 140 -0.57 -18.81 -16.68
C GLU A 140 -0.29 -20.07 -15.85
N GLN A 141 -0.42 -21.26 -16.45
CA GLN A 141 -0.09 -22.54 -15.82
C GLN A 141 1.42 -22.73 -15.62
N ASN A 142 2.26 -22.18 -16.50
CA ASN A 142 3.71 -22.36 -16.47
C ASN A 142 4.46 -21.35 -15.57
N LYS A 143 3.80 -20.29 -15.10
CA LYS A 143 4.43 -19.23 -14.29
C LYS A 143 4.59 -19.57 -12.80
N TRP A 144 4.12 -20.74 -12.34
CA TRP A 144 4.10 -21.10 -10.91
C TRP A 144 4.33 -22.57 -10.63
#